data_AF-A0A4Y8S9X5-F1
#
_entry.id   AF-A0A4Y8S9X5-F1
#
_cell.length_a   1.000
_cell.length_b   1.000
_cell.length_c   1.000
_cell.angle_alpha   90.00
_cell.angle_beta   90.00
_cell.angle_gamma   90.00
#
_symmetry.space_group_name_H-M   'P 1'
#
loop_
_entity.id
_entity.type
_entity.pdbx_description
1 polymer ?
#
loop_
_entity_poly.entity_id
_entity_poly.type
_entity_poly.pdbx_seq_one_letter_code
_entity_poly.pdbx_strand_id
1 'polypeptide(L)' 'MEKKKIGTGKSQPTHSNNHNALEVMKPFLHFGVKAISVIGAALVTIVRNIPKPEADKPKNKKDGRIIKI' A
#
# COMPACT_ATOMS: atom_id res chain seq x y z
N MET A 1 46.83 42.59 -31.17
CA MET A 1 46.54 42.00 -29.84
C MET A 1 45.04 41.87 -29.70
N GLU A 2 44.47 40.73 -30.09
CA GLU A 2 43.04 40.48 -29.96
C GLU A 2 42.71 39.98 -28.55
N LYS A 3 41.86 40.73 -27.84
CA LYS A 3 41.38 40.33 -26.50
C LYS A 3 40.20 39.39 -26.67
N LYS A 4 40.45 38.08 -26.56
CA LYS A 4 39.42 37.04 -26.53
C LYS A 4 38.49 37.27 -25.33
N LYS A 5 37.26 37.70 -25.59
CA LYS A 5 36.22 37.89 -24.56
C LYS A 5 35.77 36.52 -24.04
N ILE A 6 36.28 36.14 -22.88
CA ILE A 6 35.79 35.00 -22.10
C ILE A 6 34.60 35.53 -21.29
N GLY A 7 33.42 34.94 -21.47
CA GLY A 7 32.31 35.16 -20.54
C GLY A 7 30.99 35.66 -21.13
N THR A 8 30.47 34.99 -22.16
CA THR A 8 29.03 35.01 -22.45
C THR A 8 28.55 33.60 -22.77
N GLY A 9 28.74 32.71 -21.80
CA GLY A 9 28.02 31.45 -21.70
C GLY A 9 27.41 31.41 -20.32
N LYS A 10 26.38 32.24 -20.08
CA LYS A 10 25.54 32.06 -18.89
C LYS A 10 24.81 30.74 -19.11
N SER A 11 25.43 29.66 -18.65
CA SER A 11 24.75 28.41 -18.35
C SER A 11 23.52 28.80 -17.57
N GLN A 12 22.34 28.70 -18.17
CA GLN A 12 21.10 28.75 -17.40
C GLN A 12 21.24 27.62 -16.38
N PRO A 13 21.24 27.87 -15.06
CA PRO A 13 20.90 26.81 -14.14
C PRO A 13 19.42 26.58 -14.39
N THR A 14 19.10 25.61 -15.25
CA THR A 14 17.76 25.04 -15.32
C THR A 14 17.48 24.54 -13.92
N HIS A 15 16.69 25.30 -13.17
CA HIS A 15 16.29 24.95 -11.82
C HIS A 15 15.32 23.77 -11.95
N SER A 16 15.84 22.56 -12.19
CA SER A 16 15.09 21.30 -12.15
C SER A 16 14.84 20.90 -10.70
N ASN A 17 14.29 21.83 -9.90
CA ASN A 17 14.10 21.66 -8.46
C ASN A 17 13.06 20.56 -8.13
N ASN A 18 12.32 20.07 -9.12
CA ASN A 18 11.30 19.02 -8.95
C ASN A 18 11.82 17.59 -9.22
N HIS A 19 12.96 17.41 -9.88
CA HIS A 19 13.48 16.06 -10.17
C HIS A 19 14.17 15.42 -8.96
N ASN A 20 14.82 16.23 -8.12
CA ASN A 20 15.55 15.74 -6.93
C ASN A 20 14.62 15.42 -5.76
N ALA A 21 13.49 16.10 -5.63
CA ALA A 21 12.57 15.95 -4.50
C ALA A 21 11.92 14.55 -4.46
N LEU A 22 11.51 14.01 -5.60
CA LEU A 22 10.95 12.66 -5.66
C LEU A 22 12.01 11.57 -5.46
N GLU A 23 13.24 11.82 -5.91
CA GLU A 23 14.35 10.88 -5.75
C GLU A 23 14.75 10.70 -4.28
N VAL A 24 14.80 11.78 -3.49
CA VAL A 24 15.05 11.68 -2.05
C VAL A 24 13.88 11.06 -1.28
N MET A 25 12.66 11.13 -1.84
CA MET A 25 11.46 10.54 -1.23
C MET A 25 11.25 9.06 -1.57
N LYS A 26 11.93 8.50 -2.59
CA LYS A 26 11.88 7.07 -2.96
C LYS A 26 11.94 6.10 -1.76
N PRO A 27 12.89 6.21 -0.81
CA PRO A 27 12.96 5.29 0.33
C PRO A 27 11.74 5.37 1.25
N PHE A 28 11.21 6.58 1.48
CA PHE A 28 10.01 6.79 2.30
C PHE A 28 8.76 6.23 1.62
N LEU A 29 8.65 6.39 0.30
CA LEU A 29 7.56 5.81 -0.48
C LEU A 29 7.60 4.28 -0.46
N HIS A 30 8.79 3.69 -0.62
CA HIS A 30 8.98 2.25 -0.55
C HIS A 30 8.68 1.69 0.84
N PHE A 31 9.08 2.41 1.89
CA PHE A 31 8.72 2.09 3.27
C PHE A 31 7.20 2.17 3.48
N GLY A 32 6.54 3.23 3.00
CA GLY A 32 5.09 3.41 3.11
C GLY A 32 4.31 2.26 2.48
N VAL A 33 4.68 1.86 1.27
CA VAL A 33 4.05 0.71 0.58
C VAL A 33 4.26 -0.59 1.38
N LYS A 34 5.48 -0.83 1.89
CA LYS A 34 5.76 -1.99 2.74
C LYS A 34 4.94 -1.96 4.03
N ALA A 35 4.87 -0.83 4.71
CA ALA A 35 4.10 -0.68 5.94
C ALA A 35 2.60 -0.97 5.71
N ILE A 36 2.01 -0.40 4.65
CA ILE A 36 0.61 -0.67 4.28
C ILE A 36 0.40 -2.16 4.00
N SER A 37 1.34 -2.83 3.33
CA SER A 37 1.23 -4.27 3.06
C SER A 37 1.21 -5.11 4.34
N VAL A 38 2.02 -4.75 5.35
CA VAL A 38 2.08 -5.44 6.65
C VAL A 38 0.80 -5.21 7.44
N ILE A 39 0.33 -3.95 7.49
CA ILE A 39 -0.91 -3.59 8.19
C ILE A 39 -2.11 -4.30 7.56
N GLY A 40 -2.19 -4.33 6.23
CA GLY A 40 -3.23 -5.04 5.50
C GLY A 40 -3.22 -6.55 5.78
N ALA A 41 -2.05 -7.18 5.77
CA ALA A 41 -1.91 -8.60 6.10
C ALA A 41 -2.33 -8.90 7.55
N ALA A 42 -1.96 -8.03 8.50
CA ALA A 42 -2.36 -8.15 9.90
C ALA A 42 -3.89 -8.06 10.04
N LEU A 43 -4.54 -7.07 9.41
CA LEU A 43 -5.99 -6.91 9.44
C LEU A 43 -6.73 -8.12 8.85
N VAL A 44 -6.28 -8.61 7.69
CA VAL A 44 -6.85 -9.82 7.06
C VAL A 44 -6.72 -11.03 7.98
N THR A 45 -5.57 -11.16 8.64
CA THR A 45 -5.32 -12.25 9.59
C THR A 45 -6.25 -12.17 10.79
N ILE A 46 -6.43 -10.97 11.37
CA ILE A 46 -7.37 -10.75 12.47
C ILE A 46 -8.79 -11.15 12.05
N VAL A 47 -9.29 -10.66 10.92
CA VAL A 47 -10.64 -10.96 10.43
C VAL A 47 -10.82 -12.46 10.16
N ARG A 48 -9.79 -13.14 9.64
CA ARG A 48 -9.83 -14.59 9.41
C ARG A 48 -9.77 -15.40 10.69
N ASN A 49 -9.03 -14.93 11.70
CA ASN A 49 -8.85 -15.64 12.95
C ASN A 49 -9.99 -15.39 13.95
N ILE A 50 -10.82 -14.37 13.72
CA ILE A 50 -12.10 -14.24 14.43
C ILE A 50 -12.98 -15.40 13.96
N PRO A 51 -13.30 -16.37 14.84
CA PRO A 51 -14.16 -17.47 14.47
C PRO A 51 -15.50 -16.87 14.07
N LYS A 52 -15.85 -17.06 12.80
CA LYS A 52 -17.19 -16.69 12.33
C LYS A 52 -18.17 -17.46 13.21
N PRO A 53 -19.18 -16.79 13.81
CA PRO A 53 -20.25 -17.52 14.49
C PRO A 53 -20.72 -18.57 13.51
N GLU A 54 -20.78 -19.84 13.95
CA GLU A 54 -21.32 -20.97 13.18
C GLU A 54 -22.50 -20.42 12.40
N ALA A 55 -22.29 -20.10 11.12
CA ALA A 55 -23.32 -19.51 10.30
C ALA A 55 -24.34 -20.62 10.26
N ASP A 56 -25.42 -20.45 11.04
CA ASP A 56 -26.40 -21.48 11.39
C ASP A 56 -26.50 -22.38 10.18
N LYS A 57 -25.72 -23.47 10.19
CA LYS A 57 -25.84 -24.45 9.12
C LYS A 57 -27.27 -24.84 9.36
N PRO A 58 -28.21 -24.63 8.41
CA PRO A 58 -29.54 -25.16 8.59
C PRO A 58 -29.27 -26.63 8.80
N LYS A 59 -29.37 -27.07 10.05
CA LYS A 59 -29.06 -28.43 10.44
C LYS A 59 -30.04 -29.17 9.59
N ASN A 60 -29.52 -29.82 8.55
CA ASN A 60 -30.28 -30.68 7.66
C ASN A 60 -30.61 -31.97 8.45
N LYS A 61 -31.03 -31.80 9.70
CA LYS A 61 -31.67 -32.77 10.55
C LYS A 61 -33.08 -32.85 10.01
N LYS A 62 -33.20 -33.65 8.95
CA LYS A 62 -34.38 -34.46 8.74
C LYS A 62 -34.56 -35.37 9.96
N ASP A 63 -34.93 -34.81 11.10
CA ASP A 63 -35.38 -35.58 12.25
C ASP A 63 -36.90 -35.57 12.22
N GLY A 64 -37.43 -36.24 11.19
CA GLY A 64 -38.85 -36.51 10.99
C GLY A 64 -39.35 -37.62 11.90
N ARG A 65 -38.94 -37.63 13.18
CA ARG A 65 -39.51 -38.52 14.17
C ARG A 65 -40.65 -37.80 14.87
N ILE A 66 -41.82 -37.88 14.25
CA ILE A 66 -43.11 -37.58 14.89
C ILE A 66 -43.29 -38.62 15.99
N ILE A 67 -43.07 -38.25 17.25
CA ILE A 67 -43.52 -39.04 18.39
C ILE A 67 -45.00 -38.71 18.55
N LYS A 68 -45.85 -39.65 18.11
CA LYS A 68 -47.30 -39.58 18.33
C LYS A 68 -47.56 -40.00 19.78
N ILE A 69 -48.05 -39.07 20.59
CA ILE A 69 -48.58 -39.32 21.94
C ILE A 69 -49.99 -39.89 21.80
#